data_AF-A0A939A8Q2-F1
#
_entry.id   AF-A0A939A8Q2-F1
#
_cell.length_a   1.000
_cell.length_b   1.000
_cell.length_c   1.000
_cell.angle_alpha   90.00
_cell.angle_beta   90.00
_cell.angle_gamma   90.00
#
_symmetry.space_group_name_H-M   'P 1'
#
loop_
_entity.id
_entity.type
_entity.pdbx_description
1 polymer ?
#
loop_
_entity_poly.entity_id
_entity_poly.type
_entity_poly.pdbx_seq_one_letter_code
_entity_poly.pdbx_strand_id
1 'polypeptide(L)' 'MNEIIDQTLNILRGKSIDGYEVYLAESSHFEVESKEGKVDTLQASRPWGMAVRILNRGRTGFSFTTFLSP' A
#
# COMPACT_ATOMS: atom_id res chain seq x y z
N MET A 1 -2.70 -3.75 -8.69
CA MET A 1 -2.02 -2.66 -7.97
C MET A 1 -1.38 -1.60 -8.86
N ASN A 2 -0.90 -1.93 -10.06
CA ASN A 2 -0.31 -0.95 -11.00
C ASN A 2 -1.23 0.25 -11.28
N GLU A 3 -2.54 0.02 -11.46
CA GLU A 3 -3.52 1.10 -11.70
C GLU A 3 -3.53 2.17 -10.60
N ILE A 4 -3.30 1.79 -9.34
CA ILE A 4 -3.35 2.71 -8.19
C ILE A 4 -2.06 3.52 -8.09
N ILE A 5 -0.93 2.90 -8.41
CA ILE A 5 0.32 3.63 -8.61
C ILE A 5 0.13 4.64 -9.73
N ASP A 6 -0.41 4.24 -10.88
CA ASP A 6 -0.61 5.12 -12.03
C ASP A 6 -1.56 6.29 -11.69
N GLN A 7 -2.68 6.02 -11.01
CA GLN A 7 -3.59 7.07 -10.50
C GLN A 7 -2.88 8.04 -9.55
N THR A 8 -2.10 7.51 -8.61
CA THR A 8 -1.33 8.33 -7.65
C THR A 8 -0.32 9.21 -8.39
N LEU A 9 0.43 8.64 -9.33
CA LEU A 9 1.39 9.37 -10.15
C LEU A 9 0.70 10.44 -11.00
N ASN A 10 -0.47 10.17 -11.55
CA ASN A 10 -1.25 11.15 -12.32
C ASN A 10 -1.69 12.33 -11.44
N ILE A 11 -2.19 12.06 -10.23
CA ILE A 11 -2.56 13.11 -9.27
C ILE A 11 -1.36 13.96 -8.90
N LEU A 12 -0.21 13.34 -8.58
CA LEU A 12 1.00 14.04 -8.14
C LEU A 12 1.63 14.88 -9.26
N ARG A 13 1.64 14.39 -10.51
CA ARG A 13 2.09 15.16 -11.68
C ARG A 13 1.27 16.44 -11.90
N GLY A 14 0.00 16.44 -11.50
CA GLY A 14 -0.88 17.61 -11.56
C GLY A 14 -0.66 18.65 -10.45
N LYS A 15 0.27 18.43 -9.52
CA LYS A 15 0.54 19.36 -8.41
C LYS A 15 1.82 20.16 -8.64
N SER A 16 1.83 21.41 -8.19
CA SER A 16 3.04 22.23 -8.12
C SER A 16 3.81 21.87 -6.84
N ILE A 17 4.60 20.80 -6.93
CA ILE A 17 5.48 20.26 -5.88
C ILE A 17 6.87 20.00 -6.47
N ASP A 18 7.91 20.05 -5.66
CA ASP A 18 9.31 19.94 -6.12
C ASP A 18 9.70 18.49 -6.43
N GLY A 19 9.07 17.53 -5.73
CA GLY A 19 9.32 16.12 -5.92
C GLY A 19 8.42 15.25 -5.06
N TYR A 20 8.36 13.97 -5.40
CA TYR A 20 7.61 12.99 -4.64
C TYR A 20 8.23 11.60 -4.78
N GLU A 21 7.94 10.76 -3.79
CA GLU A 21 8.22 9.33 -3.81
C GLU A 21 6.95 8.58 -3.44
N VAL A 22 6.73 7.45 -4.09
CA VAL A 22 5.60 6.56 -3.83
C VAL A 22 6.17 5.18 -3.56
N TYR A 23 5.79 4.60 -2.43
CA TYR A 23 6.16 3.24 -2.03
C TYR A 23 4.89 2.42 -1.91
N LEU A 24 4.86 1.27 -2.58
CA LEU A 24 3.77 0.31 -2.50
C LEU A 24 4.33 -1.03 -2.00
N ALA A 25 3.71 -1.58 -0.97
CA ALA A 25 4.01 -2.91 -0.46
C ALA A 25 2.74 -3.75 -0.49
N GLU A 26 2.85 -4.98 -0.99
CA GLU A 26 1.80 -5.98 -0.94
C GLU A 26 2.41 -7.34 -0.59
N SER A 27 1.64 -8.18 0.09
CA SER A 27 2.01 -9.56 0.35
C SER A 27 0.78 -10.46 0.36
N SER A 28 1.00 -11.77 0.35
CA SER A 28 -0.05 -12.77 0.48
C SER A 28 0.35 -13.73 1.58
N HIS A 29 -0.56 -13.99 2.51
CA HIS A 29 -0.39 -14.94 3.59
C HIS A 29 -1.46 -16.02 3.48
N PHE A 30 -1.04 -17.27 3.65
CA PHE A 30 -1.94 -18.42 3.70
C PHE A 30 -1.41 -19.41 4.74
N GLU A 31 -2.28 -19.79 5.66
CA GLU A 31 -1.93 -20.58 6.82
C GLU A 31 -3.03 -21.58 7.14
N VAL A 32 -2.62 -22.82 7.41
CA VAL A 32 -3.48 -23.91 7.81
C VAL A 32 -2.82 -24.64 8.96
N GLU A 33 -3.52 -24.75 10.08
CA GLU A 33 -3.10 -25.53 11.23
C GLU A 33 -4.09 -26.68 11.45
N SER A 34 -3.58 -27.87 11.76
CA SER A 34 -4.38 -29.07 12.03
C SER A 34 -3.96 -29.70 13.34
N LYS A 35 -4.94 -30.05 14.17
CA LYS A 35 -4.77 -30.75 15.44
C LYS A 35 -5.66 -31.98 15.45
N GLU A 36 -5.09 -33.13 15.81
CA GLU A 36 -5.80 -34.43 15.87
C GLU A 36 -6.54 -34.82 14.58
N GLY A 37 -5.97 -34.46 13.42
CA GLY A 37 -6.55 -34.75 12.10
C GLY A 37 -7.73 -33.85 11.72
N LYS A 38 -7.99 -32.77 12.48
CA LYS A 38 -9.00 -31.75 12.17
C LYS A 38 -8.33 -30.39 11.99
N VAL A 39 -8.83 -29.62 11.02
CA VAL A 39 -8.39 -28.22 10.83
C VAL A 39 -8.79 -27.41 12.06
N ASP A 40 -7.80 -26.73 12.64
CA ASP A 40 -7.94 -25.85 13.80
C ASP A 40 -7.97 -24.38 13.35
N THR A 41 -6.99 -24.00 12.52
CA THR A 41 -6.88 -22.64 11.97
C THR A 41 -6.83 -22.68 10.44
N LEU A 42 -7.58 -21.80 9.79
CA LEU A 42 -7.46 -21.50 8.37
C LEU A 42 -7.47 -19.98 8.19
N GLN A 43 -6.35 -19.42 7.76
CA GLN A 43 -6.21 -17.98 7.53
C GLN A 43 -5.68 -17.71 6.12
N ALA A 44 -6.36 -16.80 5.42
CA ALA A 44 -5.89 -16.24 4.16
C ALA A 44 -5.99 -14.72 4.24
N SER A 45 -4.89 -14.02 3.94
CA SER A 45 -4.89 -12.56 3.90
C SER A 45 -3.99 -12.03 2.80
N ARG A 46 -4.27 -10.81 2.35
CA ARG A 46 -3.44 -10.08 1.38
C ARG A 46 -3.23 -8.65 1.88
N PRO A 47 -2.36 -8.45 2.87
CA PRO A 47 -2.12 -7.11 3.37
C PRO A 47 -1.34 -6.31 2.33
N TRP A 48 -1.67 -5.04 2.24
CA TRP A 48 -1.00 -4.09 1.37
C TRP A 48 -0.98 -2.72 2.04
N GLY A 49 -0.12 -1.84 1.55
CA GLY A 49 -0.09 -0.45 1.95
C GLY A 49 0.63 0.41 0.92
N MET A 50 0.33 1.69 0.94
CA MET A 50 1.01 2.70 0.14
C MET A 50 1.45 3.85 1.03
N ALA A 51 2.68 4.33 0.82
CA ALA A 51 3.19 5.55 1.43
C ALA A 51 3.58 6.55 0.34
N VAL A 52 3.34 7.83 0.62
CA VAL A 52 3.72 8.94 -0.25
C VAL A 52 4.56 9.93 0.56
N ARG A 53 5.69 10.34 0.01
CA ARG A 53 6.52 11.42 0.54
C ARG A 53 6.59 12.54 -0.48
N ILE A 54 6.35 13.78 -0.04
CA ILE A 54 6.30 14.98 -0.88
C ILE A 54 7.38 15.96 -0.43
N LEU A 55 8.07 16.57 -1.39
CA LEU A 55 8.91 17.75 -1.20
C LEU A 55 8.23 18.96 -1.86
N ASN A 56 8.01 20.03 -1.10
CA ASN A 56 7.40 21.25 -1.60
C ASN A 56 8.00 22.49 -0.93
N ARG A 57 8.66 23.33 -1.73
CA ARG A 57 9.43 24.51 -1.32
C ARG A 57 10.42 24.19 -0.20
N GLY A 58 11.13 23.07 -0.36
CA GLY A 58 12.09 22.57 0.63
C GLY A 58 11.47 21.99 1.92
N ARG A 59 10.14 21.87 2.00
CA ARG A 59 9.45 21.23 3.13
C ARG A 59 9.02 19.82 2.78
N THR A 60 9.21 18.89 3.70
CA THR A 60 8.82 17.48 3.51
C THR A 60 7.52 17.17 4.25
N GLY A 61 6.64 16.41 3.60
CA GLY A 61 5.46 15.80 4.22
C GLY A 61 5.37 14.33 3.81
N PHE A 62 4.77 13.51 4.67
CA PHE A 62 4.53 12.10 4.38
C PHE A 62 3.12 11.68 4.83
N SER A 63 2.56 10.68 4.16
CA SER A 63 1.31 10.03 4.55
C SER A 63 1.33 8.57 4.09
N PHE A 64 0.52 7.72 4.72
CA PHE A 64 0.37 6.32 4.35
C PHE A 64 -1.09 5.87 4.47
N THR A 65 -1.45 4.82 3.73
CA THR A 65 -2.76 4.19 3.78
C THR A 65 -2.64 2.68 3.59
N THR A 66 -3.50 1.93 4.27
CA THR A 66 -3.77 0.50 4.02
C THR A 66 -5.20 0.32 3.49
N PHE A 67 -5.90 1.41 3.19
CA PHE A 67 -7.28 1.44 2.73
C PHE A 67 -7.35 1.80 1.24
N LEU A 68 -8.10 0.98 0.50
CA LEU A 68 -8.26 1.05 -0.94
C LEU A 68 -9.74 1.38 -1.19
N SER A 69 -10.01 2.60 -1.61
CA SER A 69 -11.27 2.94 -2.24
C SER A 69 -10.94 3.65 -3.56
N PRO A 70 -11.69 3.36 -4.64
CA PRO A 70 -11.71 4.23 -5.80
C PRO A 70 -11.99 5.69 -5.42
#